data_AF-G7L6U0-F1
#
_entry.id   AF-G7L6U0-F1
#
_cell.length_a   1.000
_cell.length_b   1.000
_cell.length_c   1.000
_cell.angle_alpha   90.00
_cell.angle_beta   90.00
_cell.angle_gamma   90.00
#
_symmetry.space_group_name_H-M   'P 1'
#
loop_
_entity.id
_entity.type
_entity.pdbx_description
1 polymer ?
#
loop_
_entity_poly.entity_id
_entity_poly.type
_entity_poly.pdbx_seq_one_letter_code
_entity_poly.pdbx_strand_id
1 'polypeptide(L)' 'MFLISWRGYWWEFIKTLHTTTLILVNGALDAHSSKLMPDKKIYDYNFSCDGPRQGGTCDISAWDAFYLVVFTRSSKKNLV' A
#
# COMPACT_ATOMS: atom_id res chain seq x y z
N MET A 1 29.90 22.03 6.39
CA MET A 1 28.60 21.92 7.08
C MET A 1 27.39 21.86 6.13
N PHE A 2 27.37 22.61 5.02
CA PHE A 2 26.19 22.74 4.12
C PHE A 2 25.85 21.52 3.23
N LEU A 3 26.77 20.57 3.02
CA LEU A 3 26.54 19.40 2.14
C LEU A 3 25.91 18.17 2.82
N ILE A 4 25.88 18.13 4.16
CA ILE A 4 25.28 16.99 4.91
C ILE A 4 23.75 17.13 4.98
N SER A 5 23.24 18.37 4.95
CA SER A 5 21.80 18.65 5.04
C SER A 5 21.02 18.13 3.82
N TRP A 6 21.55 18.26 2.61
CA TRP A 6 20.85 17.83 1.38
C TRP A 6 20.65 16.31 1.29
N ARG A 7 21.62 15.52 1.79
CA ARG A 7 21.60 14.05 1.72
C ARG A 7 20.49 13.45 2.61
N GLY A 8 20.14 14.11 3.72
CA GLY A 8 19.05 13.70 4.61
C GLY A 8 17.67 13.92 3.99
N TYR A 9 17.43 15.11 3.41
CA TYR A 9 16.16 15.41 2.73
C TYR A 9 15.90 14.48 1.55
N TRP A 10 16.94 14.20 0.75
CA TRP A 10 16.81 13.33 -0.41
C TRP A 10 16.49 11.88 -0.01
N TRP A 11 17.09 11.39 1.07
CA TRP A 11 16.88 10.03 1.58
C TRP A 11 15.45 9.80 2.10
N GLU A 12 14.90 10.77 2.84
CA GLU A 12 13.53 10.67 3.35
C GLU A 12 12.47 10.78 2.25
N PHE A 13 12.76 11.55 1.20
CA PHE A 13 11.92 11.61 0.01
C PHE A 13 11.90 10.27 -0.74
N ILE A 14 13.08 9.68 -0.97
CA ILE A 14 13.20 8.36 -1.61
C ILE A 14 12.46 7.29 -0.81
N LYS A 15 12.60 7.23 0.52
CA LYS A 15 11.87 6.26 1.35
C LYS A 15 10.35 6.37 1.19
N THR A 16 9.83 7.60 1.12
CA THR A 16 8.38 7.83 1.01
C THR A 16 7.87 7.43 -0.37
N LEU A 17 8.59 7.78 -1.44
CA LEU A 17 8.24 7.29 -2.78
C LEU A 17 8.30 5.77 -2.85
N HIS A 18 9.36 5.17 -2.32
CA HIS A 18 9.57 3.73 -2.43
C HIS A 18 8.46 2.94 -1.71
N THR A 19 8.08 3.36 -0.50
CA THR A 19 6.97 2.76 0.25
C THR A 19 5.63 2.92 -0.49
N THR A 20 5.32 4.09 -1.04
CA THR A 20 4.08 4.28 -1.83
C THR A 20 4.05 3.42 -3.10
N THR A 21 5.18 3.33 -3.81
CA THR A 21 5.28 2.48 -5.01
C THR A 21 5.16 1.01 -4.67
N LEU A 22 5.72 0.57 -3.54
CA LEU A 22 5.65 -0.82 -3.12
C LEU A 22 4.20 -1.24 -2.83
N ILE A 23 3.44 -0.40 -2.10
CA ILE A 23 2.04 -0.69 -1.77
C ILE A 23 1.16 -0.69 -3.03
N LEU A 24 1.35 0.27 -3.94
CA LEU A 24 0.60 0.33 -5.21
C LEU A 24 0.90 -0.87 -6.11
N VAL A 25 2.17 -1.23 -6.28
CA VAL A 25 2.57 -2.37 -7.11
C VAL A 25 2.07 -3.67 -6.51
N ASN A 26 2.20 -3.83 -5.19
CA ASN A 26 1.70 -5.02 -4.52
C ASN A 26 0.18 -5.15 -4.63
N GLY A 27 -0.57 -4.07 -4.37
CA GLY A 27 -2.03 -4.06 -4.53
C GLY A 27 -2.51 -4.35 -5.96
N ALA A 28 -1.76 -3.89 -6.97
CA ALA A 28 -2.06 -4.18 -8.39
C ALA A 28 -1.76 -5.62 -8.78
N LEU A 29 -0.65 -6.20 -8.29
CA LEU A 29 -0.30 -7.61 -8.55
C LEU A 29 -1.24 -8.55 -7.80
N ASP A 30 -1.51 -8.25 -6.53
CA ASP A 30 -2.43 -9.02 -5.68
C ASP A 30 -3.88 -8.87 -6.10
N ALA A 31 -4.26 -7.92 -6.97
CA ALA A 31 -5.63 -7.76 -7.46
C ALA A 31 -6.10 -8.95 -8.33
N HIS A 32 -5.17 -9.59 -9.04
CA HIS A 32 -5.52 -10.68 -9.94
C HIS A 32 -5.62 -12.04 -9.22
N SER A 33 -4.61 -12.36 -8.41
CA SER A 33 -4.54 -13.61 -7.66
C SER A 33 -3.46 -13.49 -6.60
N SER A 34 -3.77 -13.83 -5.36
CA SER A 34 -2.77 -13.97 -4.29
C SER A 34 -2.63 -15.44 -3.89
N LYS A 35 -1.57 -15.78 -3.15
CA LYS A 35 -1.40 -17.14 -2.61
C LYS A 35 -2.54 -17.54 -1.64
N LEU A 36 -3.11 -16.55 -0.94
CA LEU A 36 -4.19 -16.72 0.03
C LEU A 36 -5.55 -16.90 -0.66
N MET A 37 -5.76 -16.19 -1.78
CA MET A 37 -7.03 -16.13 -2.50
C MET A 37 -6.77 -16.16 -4.02
N PRO A 38 -6.75 -17.36 -4.63
CA PRO A 38 -6.42 -17.55 -6.04
C PRO A 38 -7.54 -17.10 -6.98
N ASP A 39 -8.76 -17.01 -6.48
CA ASP A 39 -9.98 -16.61 -7.17
C ASP A 39 -10.27 -15.11 -7.04
N LYS A 40 -9.30 -14.27 -6.67
CA LYS A 40 -9.58 -12.84 -6.46
C LYS A 40 -10.11 -12.09 -7.70
N LYS A 41 -9.71 -12.50 -8.91
CA LYS A 41 -10.15 -11.89 -10.18
C LYS A 41 -11.67 -11.88 -10.42
N ILE A 42 -12.44 -12.76 -9.78
CA ILE A 42 -13.91 -12.81 -9.94
C ILE A 42 -14.63 -11.88 -8.97
N TYR A 43 -13.92 -11.35 -7.98
CA TYR A 43 -14.46 -10.36 -7.06
C TYR A 43 -14.21 -8.96 -7.62
N ASP A 44 -15.09 -8.03 -7.23
CA ASP A 44 -14.94 -6.63 -7.59
C ASP A 44 -13.64 -6.03 -7.03
N TYR A 45 -13.21 -4.92 -7.60
CA TYR A 45 -12.04 -4.17 -7.12
C TYR A 45 -12.19 -3.70 -5.65
N ASN A 46 -13.43 -3.52 -5.20
CA ASN A 46 -13.80 -3.11 -3.85
C ASN A 46 -14.72 -4.16 -3.20
N PHE A 47 -14.13 -5.02 -2.37
CA PHE A 47 -14.86 -5.98 -1.53
C PHE A 47 -14.34 -5.89 -0.08
N SER A 48 -15.20 -6.20 0.89
CA SER A 48 -14.85 -6.06 2.30
C SER A 48 -13.92 -7.16 2.79
N CYS A 49 -14.34 -8.43 2.75
CA CYS A 49 -13.54 -9.58 3.17
C CYS A 49 -14.08 -10.87 2.52
N ASP A 50 -13.26 -11.92 2.42
CA ASP A 50 -13.67 -13.29 2.09
C ASP A 50 -13.86 -14.14 3.37
N GLY A 51 -14.67 -13.60 4.30
CA GLY A 51 -14.99 -14.22 5.59
C GLY A 51 -13.79 -14.51 6.51
N PRO A 52 -13.99 -15.23 7.63
CA PRO A 52 -12.93 -15.56 8.59
C PRO A 52 -12.02 -16.71 8.12
N ARG A 53 -12.13 -17.16 6.86
CA ARG A 53 -11.29 -18.24 6.34
C ARG A 53 -9.82 -17.81 6.41
N GLN A 54 -8.96 -18.75 6.83
CA GLN A 54 -7.49 -18.60 6.82
C GLN A 54 -6.89 -17.52 7.74
N GLY A 55 -7.60 -17.15 8.82
CA GLY A 55 -7.09 -16.22 9.85
C GLY A 55 -7.58 -14.78 9.70
N GLY A 56 -8.50 -14.53 8.76
CA GLY A 56 -9.08 -13.22 8.48
C GLY A 56 -8.46 -12.58 7.23
N THR A 57 -9.30 -12.21 6.27
CA THR A 57 -8.92 -11.59 5.00
C THR A 57 -9.34 -10.13 4.93
N CYS A 58 -9.44 -9.45 6.08
CA CYS A 58 -9.66 -8.01 6.12
C CYS A 58 -8.56 -7.31 5.32
N ASP A 59 -8.93 -6.23 4.62
CA ASP A 59 -7.99 -5.36 3.91
C ASP A 59 -7.26 -6.02 2.71
N ILE A 60 -7.77 -7.14 2.20
CA ILE A 60 -7.16 -7.82 1.05
C ILE A 60 -7.57 -7.22 -0.30
N SER A 61 -8.56 -6.33 -0.34
CA SER A 61 -9.03 -5.74 -1.59
C SER A 61 -8.02 -4.73 -2.16
N ALA A 62 -8.03 -4.58 -3.49
CA ALA A 62 -7.12 -3.63 -4.12
C ALA A 62 -7.51 -2.16 -3.83
N TRP A 63 -8.78 -1.92 -3.46
CA TRP A 63 -9.24 -0.63 -2.95
C TRP A 63 -8.64 -0.29 -1.59
N ASP A 64 -8.49 -1.26 -0.68
CA ASP A 64 -7.90 -0.99 0.63
C ASP A 64 -6.40 -0.63 0.53
N ALA A 65 -5.67 -1.33 -0.35
CA ALA A 65 -4.29 -0.96 -0.68
C ALA A 65 -4.18 0.49 -1.21
N PHE A 66 -5.14 0.94 -2.02
CA PHE A 66 -5.20 2.34 -2.47
C PHE A 66 -5.51 3.30 -1.31
N TYR A 67 -6.42 2.93 -0.42
CA TYR A 67 -6.79 3.72 0.77
C TYR A 67 -5.59 3.92 1.70
N LEU A 68 -4.80 2.86 1.93
CA LEU A 68 -3.56 2.90 2.71
C LEU A 68 -2.52 3.84 2.10
N VAL A 69 -2.37 3.87 0.77
CA VAL A 69 -1.45 4.78 0.06
C VAL A 69 -1.88 6.23 0.24
N VAL A 70 -3.17 6.52 0.06
CA VAL A 70 -3.73 7.87 0.22
C VAL A 70 -3.54 8.35 1.67
N PHE A 71 -3.83 7.50 2.65
CA PHE A 71 -3.68 7.82 4.07
C PHE A 71 -2.22 8.07 4.44
N THR A 72 -1.31 7.17 4.04
CA THR A 72 0.12 7.28 4.34
C THR A 72 0.74 8.52 3.70
N ARG A 73 0.31 8.86 2.47
CA ARG A 73 0.77 10.08 1.78
C ARG A 73 0.18 11.36 2.38
N SER A 74 -1.08 11.33 2.82
CA SER A 74 -1.77 12.50 3.35
C SER A 74 -1.33 12.83 4.79
N SER A 75 -1.17 11.81 5.63
CA SER A 75 -0.78 11.99 7.05
C SER A 75 0.66 12.50 7.20
N LYS A 76 1.59 12.15 6.28
CA LYS A 76 2.95 12.73 6.28
C LYS A 76 3.01 14.23 6.03
N LYS A 77 1.95 14.86 5.50
CA LYS A 77 1.91 16.32 5.29
C LYS A 77 1.51 17.12 6.54
N ASN A 78 0.93 16.46 7.54
CA ASN A 78 0.45 17.10 8.79
C ASN A 78 1.38 16.84 9.99
N LEU A 79 2.54 16.23 9.76
CA LEU A 79 3.55 15.90 10.78
C LEU A 79 4.93 16.52 10.47
N VAL A 80 4.97 17.53 9.61
CA VAL A 80 6.10 18.46 9.41
C VAL A 80 5.62 19.87 9.67
#